data_AF-A0A2D5Y2Q2-F1
#
_entry.id   AF-A0A2D5Y2Q2-F1
#
_cell.length_a   1.000
_cell.length_b   1.000
_cell.length_c   1.000
_cell.angle_alpha   90.00
_cell.angle_beta   90.00
_cell.angle_gamma   90.00
#
_symmetry.space_group_name_H-M   'P 1'
#
loop_
_entity.id
_entity.type
_entity.pdbx_description
1 polymer ?
#
loop_
_entity_poly.entity_id
_entity_poly.type
_entity_poly.pdbx_seq_one_letter_code
_entity_poly.pdbx_strand_id
1 'polypeptide(L)'
;MMTSTAFLGLTAGLVLFYVLPFLPFVYFFFAVGSWVKSIFEAMVGVPLWALAHIRLDGEGLPGESASNGYFLLLEIAVRPILTVFGLVAALLIFTAQVRVLHFIWDLVVENSAGFSDTSLVTLNAAYFDPASTNPRDAVKRGIIDQFFFTVIYTIIVYMLATASFKLIDSIPDNILRWGGIGVSAFGDTNQDALDGLQRYVAMGGMIQGQQITGGAMQAFSGTGRGLGQMAGLGGKVGGST
;
A
#
# COMPACT_ATOMS: atom_id res chain seq x y z
N MET A 1 -11.39 -20.78 -14.01
CA MET A 1 -11.74 -20.13 -12.73
C MET A 1 -10.68 -20.43 -11.67
N MET A 2 -10.48 -21.69 -11.25
CA MET A 2 -9.49 -22.04 -10.19
C MET A 2 -8.03 -21.66 -10.50
N THR A 3 -7.58 -21.79 -11.77
CA THR A 3 -6.22 -21.41 -12.17
C THR A 3 -5.97 -19.90 -12.11
N SER A 4 -7.00 -19.10 -12.39
CA SER A 4 -6.91 -17.63 -12.30
C SER A 4 -6.83 -17.17 -10.84
N THR A 5 -7.67 -17.73 -9.97
CA THR A 5 -7.69 -17.42 -8.54
C THR A 5 -6.38 -17.83 -7.84
N ALA A 6 -5.86 -19.02 -8.14
CA ALA A 6 -4.58 -19.49 -7.61
C ALA A 6 -3.41 -18.63 -8.09
N PHE A 7 -3.41 -18.22 -9.36
CA PHE A 7 -2.40 -17.32 -9.90
C PHE A 7 -2.42 -15.95 -9.20
N LEU A 8 -3.60 -15.36 -8.99
CA LEU A 8 -3.75 -14.08 -8.28
C LEU A 8 -3.29 -14.14 -6.82
N GLY A 9 -3.61 -15.22 -6.10
CA GLY A 9 -3.13 -15.40 -4.72
C GLY A 9 -1.61 -15.58 -4.64
N LEU A 10 -1.02 -16.32 -5.58
CA LEU A 10 0.41 -16.56 -5.63
C LEU A 10 1.18 -15.28 -5.99
N THR A 11 0.70 -14.52 -6.99
CA THR A 11 1.33 -13.23 -7.34
C THR A 11 1.20 -12.21 -6.21
N ALA A 12 0.03 -12.10 -5.57
CA ALA A 12 -0.14 -11.23 -4.41
C ALA A 12 0.78 -11.62 -3.25
N GLY A 13 0.86 -12.91 -2.93
CA GLY A 13 1.74 -13.43 -1.88
C GLY A 13 3.22 -13.18 -2.17
N LEU A 14 3.66 -13.35 -3.43
CA LEU A 14 5.04 -13.10 -3.84
C LEU A 14 5.38 -11.62 -3.74
N VAL A 15 4.51 -10.73 -4.23
CA VAL A 15 4.69 -9.28 -4.12
C VAL A 15 4.82 -8.87 -2.65
N LEU A 16 3.91 -9.32 -1.78
CA LEU A 16 3.94 -8.98 -0.36
C LEU A 16 5.20 -9.49 0.34
N PHE A 17 5.64 -10.70 0.01
CA PHE A 17 6.84 -11.30 0.59
C PHE A 17 8.09 -10.47 0.33
N TYR A 18 8.24 -9.88 -0.87
CA TYR A 18 9.40 -9.05 -1.19
C TYR A 18 9.22 -7.58 -0.84
N VAL A 19 8.01 -7.03 -1.03
CA VAL A 19 7.75 -5.60 -0.89
C VAL A 19 7.63 -5.21 0.56
N LEU A 20 6.83 -5.92 1.35
CA LEU A 20 6.55 -5.57 2.75
C LEU A 20 7.83 -5.43 3.60
N PRO A 21 8.77 -6.40 3.60
CA PRO A 21 9.99 -6.24 4.39
C PRO A 21 10.92 -5.13 3.86
N PHE A 22 10.75 -4.71 2.61
CA PHE A 22 11.55 -3.65 2.00
C PHE A 22 10.98 -2.25 2.22
N LEU A 23 9.68 -2.12 2.52
CA LEU A 23 9.01 -0.83 2.74
C LEU A 23 9.70 0.09 3.78
N PRO A 24 10.12 -0.38 4.98
CA PRO A 24 10.80 0.47 5.94
C PRO A 24 12.06 1.13 5.36
N PHE A 25 12.84 0.36 4.59
CA PHE A 25 14.02 0.85 3.91
C PHE A 25 13.67 1.87 2.83
N VAL A 26 12.65 1.61 2.02
CA VAL A 26 12.22 2.53 0.96
C VAL A 26 11.85 3.89 1.54
N TYR A 27 10.95 3.93 2.54
CA TYR A 27 10.57 5.20 3.18
C TYR A 27 11.74 5.91 3.84
N PHE A 28 12.61 5.17 4.54
CA PHE A 28 13.81 5.74 5.14
C PHE A 28 14.77 6.34 4.10
N PHE A 29 14.99 5.64 2.98
CA PHE A 29 15.87 6.10 1.90
C PHE A 29 15.35 7.40 1.26
N PHE A 30 14.04 7.47 0.99
CA PHE A 30 13.44 8.69 0.46
C PHE A 30 13.41 9.84 1.48
N ALA A 31 13.25 9.55 2.78
CA ALA A 31 13.36 10.56 3.83
C ALA A 31 14.77 11.15 3.92
N VAL A 32 15.81 10.32 3.83
CA VAL A 32 17.21 10.78 3.74
C VAL A 32 17.43 11.59 2.45
N GLY A 33 16.87 11.15 1.32
CA GLY A 33 16.92 11.91 0.07
C GLY A 33 16.27 13.29 0.19
N SER A 34 15.15 13.39 0.92
CA SER A 34 14.48 14.66 1.23
C SER A 34 15.37 15.58 2.08
N TRP A 35 16.01 15.02 3.11
CA TRP A 35 16.96 15.76 3.93
C TRP A 35 18.13 16.31 3.10
N VAL A 36 18.73 15.51 2.22
CA VAL A 36 19.82 15.99 1.35
C VAL A 36 19.36 17.14 0.45
N LYS A 37 18.14 17.09 -0.10
CA LYS A 37 17.58 18.20 -0.89
C LYS A 37 17.46 19.48 -0.06
N SER A 38 17.01 19.38 1.19
CA SER A 38 16.91 20.54 2.10
C SER A 38 18.26 21.24 2.34
N ILE A 39 19.37 20.50 2.31
CA ILE A 39 20.73 21.08 2.42
C ILE A 39 21.03 21.94 1.19
N PHE A 40 20.73 21.47 -0.02
CA PHE A 40 20.94 22.25 -1.23
C PHE A 40 20.06 23.49 -1.28
N GLU A 41 18.81 23.39 -0.83
CA GLU A 41 17.91 24.53 -0.70
C GLU A 41 18.50 25.59 0.25
N ALA A 42 19.02 25.17 1.39
CA ALA A 42 19.70 26.06 2.33
C ALA A 42 20.92 26.73 1.71
N MET A 43 21.77 25.99 0.98
CA MET A 43 22.96 26.56 0.33
C MET A 43 22.60 27.69 -0.64
N VAL A 44 21.50 27.55 -1.38
CA VAL A 44 21.00 28.60 -2.30
C VAL A 44 20.30 29.73 -1.54
N GLY A 45 19.66 29.44 -0.41
CA GLY A 45 19.00 30.42 0.45
C GLY A 45 19.94 31.28 1.30
N VAL A 46 21.14 30.78 1.65
CA VAL A 46 22.11 31.46 2.52
C VAL A 46 22.51 32.86 2.02
N PRO A 47 22.81 33.10 0.72
CA PRO A 47 23.10 34.45 0.23
C PRO A 47 21.96 35.45 0.44
N LEU A 48 20.72 35.01 0.25
CA LEU A 48 19.53 35.84 0.48
C LEU A 48 19.33 36.11 1.98
N TRP A 49 19.59 35.11 2.82
CA TRP A 49 19.54 35.24 4.27
C TRP A 49 20.63 36.17 4.82
N ALA A 50 21.83 36.18 4.22
CA ALA A 50 22.89 37.13 4.53
C ALA A 50 22.49 38.57 4.17
N LEU A 51 21.80 38.79 3.05
CA LEU A 51 21.25 40.10 2.69
C LEU A 51 20.17 40.57 3.68
N ALA A 52 19.39 39.65 4.26
CA ALA A 52 18.44 39.99 5.32
C ALA A 52 19.12 40.53 6.59
N HIS A 53 20.39 40.14 6.84
CA HIS A 53 21.21 40.71 7.93
C HIS A 53 21.82 42.07 7.58
N ILE A 54 21.84 42.47 6.31
CA ILE A 54 22.39 43.76 5.85
C ILE A 54 21.32 44.86 5.84
N ARG A 55 20.03 44.54 6.02
CA ARG A 55 18.96 45.53 6.18
C ARG A 55 19.15 46.29 7.50
N LEU A 56 19.55 47.56 7.39
CA LEU A 56 19.76 48.52 8.48
C LEU A 56 18.45 49.21 8.91
N ASP A 57 17.34 48.47 9.04
CA ASP A 57 16.13 49.03 9.65
C ASP A 57 16.37 49.09 11.16
N GLY A 58 16.74 50.28 11.62
CA GLY A 58 16.93 50.56 13.04
C GLY A 58 15.61 50.37 13.76
N GLU A 59 15.51 49.26 14.50
CA GLU A 59 14.93 49.09 15.85
C GLU A 59 15.05 47.60 16.23
N GLY A 60 16.18 47.26 16.89
CA GLY A 60 16.27 46.26 17.97
C GLY A 60 16.02 44.77 17.71
N LEU A 61 15.43 44.34 16.60
CA LEU A 61 15.20 42.92 16.29
C LEU A 61 15.54 42.65 14.83
N PRO A 62 16.38 41.64 14.53
CA PRO A 62 16.50 41.14 13.16
C PRO A 62 15.08 40.83 12.68
N GLY A 63 14.63 41.50 11.61
CA GLY A 63 13.26 41.37 11.12
C GLY A 63 12.87 39.90 10.89
N GLU A 64 11.57 39.60 10.83
CA GLU A 64 11.00 38.25 10.71
C GLU A 64 11.59 37.38 9.58
N SER A 65 12.27 38.00 8.61
CA SER A 65 13.03 37.31 7.56
C SER A 65 14.38 36.75 8.00
N ALA A 66 15.04 37.30 9.03
CA ALA A 66 16.32 36.83 9.56
C ALA A 66 16.14 35.66 10.54
N SER A 67 15.05 35.64 11.32
CA SER A 67 14.69 34.53 12.21
C SER A 67 14.44 33.22 11.43
N ASN A 68 13.84 33.30 10.24
CA ASN A 68 13.52 32.14 9.40
C ASN A 68 14.76 31.30 9.00
N GLY A 69 15.93 31.91 8.76
CA GLY A 69 17.12 31.14 8.41
C GLY A 69 17.72 30.36 9.59
N TYR A 70 17.55 30.83 10.84
CA TYR A 70 17.93 30.06 12.02
C TYR A 70 17.07 28.79 12.17
N PHE A 71 15.77 28.91 11.89
CA PHE A 71 14.85 27.77 11.87
C PHE A 71 15.21 26.75 10.78
N LEU A 72 15.55 27.22 9.57
CA LEU A 72 15.99 26.34 8.48
C LEU A 72 17.28 25.56 8.82
N LEU A 73 18.26 26.20 9.49
CA LEU A 73 19.45 25.50 9.98
C LEU A 73 19.13 24.45 11.04
N LEU A 74 18.21 24.78 11.97
CA LEU A 74 17.74 23.86 13.00
C LEU A 74 17.01 22.66 12.39
N GLU A 75 16.15 22.89 11.39
CA GLU A 75 15.46 21.84 10.64
C GLU A 75 16.45 20.85 10.02
N ILE A 76 17.48 21.34 9.32
CA ILE A 76 18.48 20.47 8.68
C ILE A 76 19.25 19.64 9.70
N ALA A 77 19.58 20.21 10.86
CA ALA A 77 20.32 19.51 11.91
C ALA A 77 19.47 18.44 12.60
N VAL A 78 18.19 18.74 12.85
CA VAL A 78 17.30 17.88 13.65
C VAL A 78 16.61 16.81 12.80
N ARG A 79 16.36 17.07 11.52
CA ARG A 79 15.63 16.17 10.61
C ARG A 79 16.20 14.74 10.56
N PRO A 80 17.53 14.48 10.43
CA PRO A 80 18.08 13.12 10.44
C PRO A 80 17.78 12.35 11.72
N ILE A 81 17.87 13.04 12.85
CA ILE A 81 17.61 12.46 14.17
C ILE A 81 16.14 12.05 14.25
N LEU A 82 15.23 12.94 13.84
CA LEU A 82 13.79 12.66 13.81
C LEU A 82 13.43 11.53 12.83
N THR A 83 14.09 11.43 11.68
CA THR A 83 13.85 10.33 10.72
C THR A 83 14.21 8.97 11.32
N VAL A 84 15.30 8.89 12.11
CA VAL A 84 15.67 7.66 12.82
C VAL A 84 14.65 7.31 13.90
N PHE A 85 14.18 8.30 14.68
CA PHE A 85 13.09 8.07 15.63
C PHE A 85 11.78 7.65 14.93
N GLY A 86 11.48 8.22 13.78
CA GLY A 86 10.34 7.85 12.94
C GLY A 86 10.42 6.39 12.47
N LEU A 87 11.61 5.93 12.07
CA LEU A 87 11.85 4.51 11.73
C LEU A 87 11.53 3.56 12.89
N VAL A 88 12.03 3.87 14.09
CA VAL A 88 11.78 3.05 15.28
C VAL A 88 10.29 3.06 15.64
N ALA A 89 9.66 4.24 15.64
CA ALA A 89 8.24 4.38 15.93
C ALA A 89 7.37 3.61 14.93
N ALA A 90 7.66 3.71 13.63
CA ALA A 90 6.93 3.01 12.57
C ALA A 90 7.00 1.48 12.72
N LEU A 91 8.17 0.93 13.05
CA LEU A 91 8.33 -0.51 13.29
C LEU A 91 7.54 -1.00 14.51
N LEU A 92 7.55 -0.22 15.60
CA LEU A 92 6.78 -0.54 16.81
C LEU A 92 5.27 -0.48 16.55
N ILE A 93 4.79 0.58 15.88
CA ILE A 93 3.37 0.77 15.56
C ILE A 93 2.89 -0.35 14.62
N PHE A 94 3.66 -0.66 13.57
CA PHE A 94 3.32 -1.75 12.65
C PHE A 94 3.18 -3.09 13.38
N THR A 95 4.16 -3.42 14.24
CA THR A 95 4.13 -4.67 15.02
C THR A 95 2.92 -4.72 15.96
N ALA A 96 2.60 -3.61 16.62
CA ALA A 96 1.43 -3.52 17.50
C ALA A 96 0.11 -3.68 16.72
N GLN A 97 -0.02 -3.00 15.57
CA GLN A 97 -1.20 -3.07 14.72
C GLN A 97 -1.45 -4.48 14.19
N VAL A 98 -0.41 -5.17 13.70
CA VAL A 98 -0.54 -6.54 13.20
C VAL A 98 -0.94 -7.50 14.31
N ARG A 99 -0.41 -7.35 15.53
CA ARG A 99 -0.83 -8.17 16.69
C ARG A 99 -2.29 -7.96 17.04
N VAL A 100 -2.76 -6.70 17.06
CA VAL A 100 -4.16 -6.38 17.32
C VAL A 100 -5.06 -6.95 16.22
N LEU A 101 -4.67 -6.78 14.95
CA LEU A 101 -5.41 -7.36 13.82
C LEU A 101 -5.51 -8.88 13.97
N HIS A 102 -4.39 -9.56 14.26
CA HIS A 102 -4.38 -11.01 14.43
C HIS A 102 -5.32 -11.47 15.54
N PHE A 103 -5.35 -10.77 16.68
CA PHE A 103 -6.26 -11.07 17.78
C PHE A 103 -7.74 -10.91 17.41
N ILE A 104 -8.08 -9.90 16.60
CA ILE A 104 -9.47 -9.61 16.18
C ILE A 104 -9.87 -10.45 14.95
N TRP A 105 -8.90 -10.96 14.19
CA TRP A 105 -9.15 -11.63 12.91
C TRP A 105 -10.05 -12.85 13.03
N ASP A 106 -9.87 -13.66 14.07
CA ASP A 106 -10.70 -14.85 14.32
C ASP A 106 -12.17 -14.46 14.50
N LEU A 107 -12.43 -13.38 15.25
CA LEU A 107 -13.77 -12.83 15.44
C LEU A 107 -14.37 -12.32 14.11
N VAL A 108 -13.57 -11.67 13.27
CA VAL A 108 -14.03 -11.16 11.96
C VAL A 108 -14.43 -12.31 11.04
N VAL A 109 -13.62 -13.37 10.98
CA VAL A 109 -13.91 -14.56 10.16
C VAL A 109 -15.18 -15.26 10.67
N GLU A 110 -15.32 -15.46 11.98
CA GLU A 110 -16.52 -16.09 12.56
C GLU A 110 -17.80 -15.30 12.27
N ASN A 111 -17.76 -13.96 12.40
CA ASN A 111 -18.94 -13.12 12.14
C ASN A 111 -19.28 -13.03 10.64
N SER A 112 -18.29 -13.12 9.75
CA SER A 112 -18.49 -12.99 8.31
C SER A 112 -18.81 -14.31 7.60
N ALA A 113 -18.33 -15.44 8.10
CA ALA A 113 -18.61 -16.77 7.55
C ALA A 113 -20.00 -17.31 7.95
N GLY A 114 -20.69 -16.64 8.88
CA GLY A 114 -22.01 -17.00 9.38
C GLY A 114 -21.95 -17.93 10.61
N PHE A 115 -22.80 -17.63 11.59
CA PHE A 115 -22.95 -18.43 12.81
C PHE A 115 -23.43 -19.84 12.46
N SER A 116 -22.55 -20.84 12.55
CA SER A 116 -22.93 -22.24 12.58
C SER A 116 -22.82 -22.71 14.03
N ASP A 117 -23.85 -23.40 14.55
CA ASP A 117 -23.98 -23.87 15.95
C ASP A 117 -22.85 -24.80 16.47
N THR A 118 -21.74 -24.91 15.75
CA THR A 118 -20.53 -25.64 16.16
C THR A 118 -19.41 -24.63 16.38
N SER A 119 -19.57 -23.83 17.44
CA SER A 119 -18.55 -22.98 18.03
C SER A 119 -17.32 -23.83 18.41
N LEU A 120 -16.25 -23.71 17.62
CA LEU A 120 -14.83 -23.81 17.97
C LEU A 120 -14.06 -24.08 16.69
N VAL A 121 -13.31 -23.07 16.26
CA VAL A 121 -12.25 -23.12 15.27
C VAL A 121 -11.39 -24.38 15.49
N THR A 122 -11.74 -25.47 14.82
CA THR A 122 -10.95 -26.69 14.81
C THR A 122 -10.22 -26.72 13.48
N LEU A 123 -8.94 -26.39 13.56
CA LEU A 123 -7.91 -26.45 12.52
C LEU A 123 -7.67 -27.90 12.05
N ASN A 124 -8.71 -28.59 11.57
CA ASN A 124 -8.58 -29.90 10.96
C ASN A 124 -9.43 -29.93 9.70
N ALA A 125 -8.89 -30.50 8.62
CA ALA A 125 -9.41 -30.53 7.26
C ALA A 125 -10.69 -31.38 7.09
N ALA A 126 -11.69 -31.14 7.94
CA ALA A 126 -13.01 -31.75 7.91
C ALA A 126 -14.01 -30.77 8.54
N TYR A 127 -14.16 -29.57 7.97
CA TYR A 127 -15.31 -28.73 8.29
C TYR A 127 -16.56 -29.39 7.70
N PHE A 128 -17.25 -30.15 8.54
CA PHE A 128 -18.54 -30.74 8.24
C PHE A 128 -19.58 -29.62 8.35
N ASP A 129 -20.07 -29.13 7.21
CA ASP A 129 -21.18 -28.18 7.19
C ASP A 129 -22.46 -28.88 7.67
N PRO A 130 -23.06 -28.49 8.80
CA PRO A 130 -24.29 -29.09 9.30
C PRO A 130 -25.50 -28.85 8.37
N ALA A 131 -25.40 -27.97 7.37
CA ALA A 131 -26.44 -27.71 6.37
C ALA A 131 -26.18 -28.39 5.01
N SER A 132 -25.03 -29.04 4.79
CA SER A 132 -24.77 -29.79 3.54
C SER A 132 -25.08 -31.27 3.73
N THR A 133 -26.02 -31.78 2.93
CA THR A 133 -26.30 -33.21 2.82
C THR A 133 -25.19 -34.00 2.10
N ASN A 134 -24.15 -33.33 1.58
CA ASN A 134 -23.04 -33.93 0.84
C ASN A 134 -21.67 -33.48 1.38
N PRO A 135 -20.84 -34.39 1.93
CA PRO A 135 -19.54 -34.06 2.53
C PRO A 135 -18.51 -33.48 1.53
N ARG A 136 -18.74 -33.63 0.22
CA ARG A 136 -17.88 -33.05 -0.83
C ARG A 136 -18.09 -31.55 -1.05
N ASP A 137 -19.27 -31.02 -0.72
CA ASP A 137 -19.60 -29.62 -0.96
C ASP A 137 -19.16 -28.75 0.25
N ALA A 138 -19.19 -29.32 1.46
CA ALA A 138 -18.63 -28.71 2.66
C ALA A 138 -17.12 -28.45 2.57
N VAL A 139 -16.35 -29.45 2.11
CA VAL A 139 -14.89 -29.35 1.96
C VAL A 139 -14.50 -28.30 0.91
N LYS A 140 -15.26 -28.19 -0.19
CA LYS A 140 -15.00 -27.20 -1.24
C LYS A 140 -15.20 -25.78 -0.75
N ARG A 141 -16.25 -25.51 0.02
CA ARG A 141 -16.52 -24.16 0.56
C ARG A 141 -15.47 -23.74 1.58
N GLY A 142 -15.07 -24.64 2.51
CA GLY A 142 -14.04 -24.33 3.50
C GLY A 142 -12.67 -23.98 2.92
N ILE A 143 -12.21 -24.69 1.88
CA ILE A 143 -10.93 -24.39 1.21
C ILE A 143 -10.99 -23.04 0.47
N ILE A 144 -12.13 -22.76 -0.16
CA ILE A 144 -12.34 -21.53 -0.93
C ILE A 144 -12.39 -20.33 0.03
N ASP A 145 -13.17 -20.42 1.12
CA ASP A 145 -13.32 -19.34 2.09
C ASP A 145 -12.01 -19.03 2.81
N GLN A 146 -11.25 -20.06 3.21
CA GLN A 146 -9.92 -19.89 3.81
C GLN A 146 -8.95 -19.13 2.88
N PHE A 147 -8.98 -19.42 1.58
CA PHE A 147 -8.17 -18.71 0.59
C PHE A 147 -8.55 -17.22 0.51
N PHE A 148 -9.85 -16.91 0.40
CA PHE A 148 -10.31 -15.52 0.30
C PHE A 148 -10.03 -14.71 1.58
N PHE A 149 -10.25 -15.28 2.76
CA PHE A 149 -9.91 -14.62 4.03
C PHE A 149 -8.41 -14.39 4.15
N THR A 150 -7.57 -15.33 3.73
CA THR A 150 -6.11 -15.13 3.71
C THR A 150 -5.72 -13.97 2.80
N VAL A 151 -6.29 -13.87 1.59
CA VAL A 151 -6.02 -12.75 0.67
C VAL A 151 -6.44 -11.42 1.31
N ILE A 152 -7.64 -11.34 1.88
CA ILE A 152 -8.12 -10.11 2.54
C ILE A 152 -7.22 -9.73 3.72
N TYR A 153 -6.85 -10.70 4.57
CA TYR A 153 -5.93 -10.48 5.68
C TYR A 153 -4.62 -9.86 5.19
N THR A 154 -4.03 -10.42 4.14
CA THR A 154 -2.76 -9.91 3.60
C THR A 154 -2.87 -8.51 3.01
N ILE A 155 -4.00 -8.17 2.37
CA ILE A 155 -4.27 -6.82 1.86
C ILE A 155 -4.37 -5.81 3.02
N ILE A 156 -5.07 -6.16 4.10
CA ILE A 156 -5.18 -5.30 5.28
C ILE A 156 -3.80 -5.09 5.92
N VAL A 157 -3.01 -6.15 6.08
CA VAL A 157 -1.63 -6.06 6.61
C VAL A 157 -0.76 -5.15 5.73
N TYR A 158 -0.91 -5.21 4.41
CA TYR A 158 -0.22 -4.30 3.50
C TYR A 158 -0.62 -2.84 3.72
N MET A 159 -1.92 -2.55 3.86
CA MET A 159 -2.40 -1.20 4.14
C MET A 159 -1.90 -0.67 5.49
N LEU A 160 -1.82 -1.53 6.51
CA LEU A 160 -1.23 -1.18 7.80
C LEU A 160 0.28 -0.90 7.69
N ALA A 161 1.00 -1.66 6.86
CA ALA A 161 2.41 -1.46 6.58
C ALA A 161 2.66 -0.10 5.91
N THR A 162 1.93 0.22 4.83
CA THR A 162 2.10 1.51 4.14
C THR A 162 1.76 2.69 5.04
N ALA A 163 0.67 2.61 5.82
CA ALA A 163 0.30 3.65 6.78
C ALA A 163 1.35 3.83 7.89
N SER A 164 1.88 2.74 8.44
CA SER A 164 2.88 2.79 9.51
C SER A 164 4.23 3.32 9.01
N PHE A 165 4.72 2.84 7.87
CA PHE A 165 6.03 3.24 7.36
C PHE A 165 6.04 4.64 6.74
N LYS A 166 4.88 5.19 6.34
CA LYS A 166 4.74 6.62 6.02
C LYS A 166 4.97 7.54 7.23
N LEU A 167 5.01 7.03 8.47
CA LEU A 167 5.41 7.84 9.62
C LEU A 167 6.91 8.19 9.60
N ILE A 168 7.73 7.45 8.86
CA ILE A 168 9.19 7.62 8.83
C ILE A 168 9.57 8.98 8.23
N ASP A 169 8.84 9.43 7.21
CA ASP A 169 9.09 10.72 6.56
C ASP A 169 8.22 11.85 7.16
N SER A 170 7.00 11.55 7.58
CA SER A 170 6.05 12.57 8.07
C SER A 170 6.26 12.99 9.52
N ILE A 171 6.89 12.19 10.38
CA ILE A 171 7.20 12.58 11.77
C ILE A 171 8.14 13.80 11.82
N PRO A 172 9.28 13.81 11.10
CA PRO A 172 10.14 14.99 11.01
C PRO A 172 9.37 16.27 10.67
N ASP A 173 8.55 16.23 9.62
CA ASP A 173 7.81 17.40 9.14
C ASP A 173 6.79 17.90 10.17
N ASN A 174 6.03 16.99 10.78
CA ASN A 174 5.02 17.34 11.77
C ASN A 174 5.62 17.96 13.03
N ILE A 175 6.78 17.46 13.50
CA ILE A 175 7.47 17.98 14.68
C ILE A 175 8.09 19.35 14.40
N LEU A 176 8.72 19.54 13.23
CA LEU A 176 9.32 20.83 12.86
C LEU A 176 8.27 21.93 12.66
N ARG A 177 7.08 21.57 12.14
CA ARG A 177 5.94 22.48 12.05
C ARG A 177 5.48 22.98 13.41
N TRP A 178 5.53 22.14 14.44
CA TRP A 178 5.22 22.55 15.82
C TRP A 178 6.29 23.49 16.41
N GLY A 179 7.52 23.45 15.89
CA GLY A 179 8.60 24.36 16.23
C GLY A 179 8.48 25.77 15.64
N GLY A 180 7.37 26.11 14.99
CA GLY A 180 7.16 27.42 14.35
C GLY A 180 7.75 27.51 12.93
N ILE A 181 8.27 26.41 12.40
CA ILE A 181 8.84 26.32 11.05
C ILE A 181 7.69 25.99 10.09
N GLY A 182 6.95 27.02 9.70
CA GLY A 182 5.84 26.92 8.75
C GLY A 182 6.25 26.88 7.28
N VAL A 183 7.54 26.74 6.97
CA VAL A 183 7.98 26.58 5.58
C VAL A 183 7.85 25.11 5.23
N SER A 184 6.87 24.80 4.39
CA SER A 184 6.80 23.56 3.65
C SER A 184 8.09 23.42 2.81
N ALA A 185 9.14 22.85 3.39
CA ALA A 185 10.31 22.41 2.63
C ALA A 185 9.80 21.48 1.52
N PHE A 186 10.41 21.54 0.34
CA PHE A 186 9.97 20.84 -0.89
C PHE A 186 10.03 19.29 -0.81
N GLY A 187 10.06 18.72 0.40
CA GLY A 187 10.00 17.28 0.68
C GLY A 187 8.70 16.61 0.25
N ASP A 188 7.62 17.37 0.02
CA ASP A 188 6.31 16.87 -0.40
C ASP A 188 6.37 16.13 -1.76
N THR A 189 7.27 16.56 -2.67
CA THR A 189 7.45 15.91 -3.99
C THR A 189 7.93 14.45 -3.89
N ASN A 190 8.64 14.08 -2.81
CA ASN A 190 9.08 12.70 -2.63
C ASN A 190 7.95 11.80 -2.13
N GLN A 191 6.97 12.32 -1.37
CA GLN A 191 5.80 11.54 -0.94
C GLN A 191 4.93 11.14 -2.14
N ASP A 192 4.76 12.01 -3.13
CA ASP A 192 4.04 11.69 -4.36
C ASP A 192 4.73 10.57 -5.17
N ALA A 193 6.06 10.57 -5.22
CA ALA A 193 6.83 9.53 -5.90
C ALA A 193 6.76 8.18 -5.17
N LEU A 194 6.80 8.20 -3.84
CA LEU A 194 6.60 7.01 -2.98
C LEU A 194 5.19 6.44 -3.14
N ASP A 195 4.17 7.28 -3.05
CA ASP A 195 2.76 6.90 -3.21
C ASP A 195 2.52 6.37 -4.64
N GLY A 196 3.21 6.93 -5.65
CA GLY A 196 3.21 6.45 -7.03
C GLY A 196 3.85 5.07 -7.20
N LEU A 197 5.00 4.83 -6.57
CA LEU A 197 5.66 3.51 -6.55
C LEU A 197 4.80 2.46 -5.84
N GLN A 198 4.18 2.81 -4.73
CA GLN A 198 3.30 1.89 -4.01
C GLN A 198 2.02 1.57 -4.78
N ARG A 199 1.44 2.57 -5.44
CA ARG A 199 0.31 2.36 -6.36
C ARG A 199 0.74 1.49 -7.54
N TYR A 200 1.94 1.69 -8.09
CA TYR A 200 2.45 0.86 -9.18
C TYR A 200 2.75 -0.57 -8.75
N VAL A 201 3.27 -0.79 -7.54
CA VAL A 201 3.52 -2.13 -6.99
C VAL A 201 2.21 -2.84 -6.63
N ALA A 202 1.25 -2.13 -6.05
CA ALA A 202 -0.09 -2.66 -5.79
C ALA A 202 -0.86 -2.96 -7.09
N MET A 203 -0.72 -2.10 -8.11
CA MET A 203 -1.32 -2.31 -9.43
C MET A 203 -0.55 -3.31 -10.29
N GLY A 204 0.76 -3.53 -10.10
CA GLY A 204 1.54 -4.51 -10.83
C GLY A 204 1.07 -5.95 -10.58
N GLY A 205 0.55 -6.22 -9.38
CA GLY A 205 -0.13 -7.48 -9.07
C GLY A 205 -1.52 -7.64 -9.70
N MET A 206 -2.21 -6.52 -10.04
CA MET A 206 -3.59 -6.52 -10.57
C MET A 206 -3.67 -6.32 -12.10
N ILE A 207 -2.82 -5.47 -12.69
CA ILE A 207 -2.82 -5.16 -14.13
C ILE A 207 -2.36 -6.36 -14.96
N GLN A 208 -1.45 -7.20 -14.45
CA GLN A 208 -1.13 -8.46 -15.12
C GLN A 208 -2.30 -9.45 -15.06
N GLY A 209 -3.13 -9.41 -14.01
CA GLY A 209 -4.40 -10.14 -13.93
C GLY A 209 -5.46 -9.60 -14.90
N GLN A 210 -5.47 -8.28 -15.16
CA GLN A 210 -6.40 -7.63 -16.09
C GLN A 210 -5.95 -7.76 -17.55
N GLN A 211 -4.65 -7.86 -17.84
CA GLN A 211 -4.13 -8.19 -19.19
C GLN A 211 -4.28 -9.68 -19.50
N ILE A 212 -4.23 -10.57 -18.50
CA ILE A 212 -4.58 -11.99 -18.68
C ILE A 212 -6.09 -12.16 -18.78
N THR A 213 -6.91 -11.40 -18.05
CA THR A 213 -8.39 -11.43 -18.19
C THR A 213 -8.85 -10.74 -19.48
N GLY A 214 -8.19 -9.65 -19.89
CA GLY A 214 -8.40 -8.97 -21.17
C GLY A 214 -7.95 -9.82 -22.35
N GLY A 215 -6.76 -10.43 -22.27
CA GLY A 215 -6.23 -11.35 -23.29
C GLY A 215 -6.98 -12.70 -23.33
N ALA A 216 -7.41 -13.24 -22.19
CA ALA A 216 -8.27 -14.43 -22.15
C ALA A 216 -9.70 -14.13 -22.61
N MET A 217 -10.26 -12.96 -22.31
CA MET A 217 -11.58 -12.57 -22.84
C MET A 217 -11.52 -12.22 -24.33
N GLN A 218 -10.39 -11.73 -24.84
CA GLN A 218 -10.14 -11.52 -26.27
C GLN A 218 -9.87 -12.85 -27.00
N ALA A 219 -9.22 -13.81 -26.36
CA ALA A 219 -9.06 -15.19 -26.85
C ALA A 219 -10.40 -15.95 -26.83
N PHE A 220 -11.20 -15.86 -25.75
CA PHE A 220 -12.52 -16.49 -25.67
C PHE A 220 -13.57 -15.80 -26.57
N SER A 221 -13.54 -14.47 -26.72
CA SER A 221 -14.41 -13.75 -27.67
C SER A 221 -13.97 -13.89 -29.13
N GLY A 222 -12.69 -14.14 -29.38
CA GLY A 222 -12.15 -14.50 -30.70
C GLY A 222 -12.53 -15.92 -31.13
N THR A 223 -12.51 -16.89 -30.21
CA THR A 223 -12.94 -18.27 -30.48
C THR A 223 -14.47 -18.42 -30.57
N GLY A 224 -15.23 -17.60 -29.83
CA GLY A 224 -16.70 -17.60 -29.88
C GLY A 224 -17.31 -17.03 -31.18
N ARG A 225 -16.62 -16.10 -31.86
CA ARG A 225 -17.09 -15.53 -33.14
C ARG A 225 -16.82 -16.44 -34.34
N GLY A 226 -15.75 -17.24 -34.32
CA GLY A 226 -15.43 -18.20 -35.39
C GLY A 226 -16.41 -19.39 -35.46
N LEU A 227 -16.89 -19.86 -34.30
CA LEU A 227 -17.85 -20.97 -34.21
C LEU A 227 -19.29 -20.54 -34.55
N GLY A 228 -19.68 -19.31 -34.19
CA GLY A 228 -21.01 -18.76 -34.55
C GLY A 228 -21.17 -18.50 -36.04
N GLN A 229 -20.09 -18.14 -36.74
CA GLN A 229 -20.12 -17.89 -38.19
C GLN A 229 -20.14 -19.20 -39.01
N MET A 230 -19.52 -20.27 -38.53
CA MET A 230 -19.61 -21.60 -39.18
C MET A 230 -20.96 -22.29 -38.91
N ALA A 231 -21.56 -22.09 -37.74
CA ALA A 231 -22.89 -22.62 -37.43
C ALA A 231 -24.02 -21.91 -38.21
N GLY A 232 -23.84 -20.62 -38.57
CA GLY A 232 -24.79 -19.86 -39.38
C GLY A 232 -24.76 -20.16 -40.88
N LEU A 233 -23.70 -20.82 -41.38
CA LEU A 233 -23.54 -21.17 -42.81
C LEU A 233 -24.04 -22.59 -43.15
N GLY A 234 -24.24 -23.46 -42.15
CA GLY A 234 -24.73 -24.84 -42.35
C GLY A 234 -26.25 -24.99 -42.51
N GLY A 235 -27.02 -23.92 -42.32
CA GLY A 235 -28.51 -23.96 -42.28
C GLY A 235 -29.24 -23.62 -43.59
N LYS A 236 -28.54 -23.45 -44.72
CA LYS A 236 -29.15 -23.06 -46.00
C LYS A 236 -28.81 -24.02 -47.15
N VAL A 237 -29.06 -25.33 -46.98
CA VAL A 237 -29.17 -26.25 -48.13
C VAL A 237 -30.23 -27.30 -47.81
N GLY A 238 -31.45 -27.09 -48.27
CA GLY A 238 -32.54 -28.06 -48.14
C GLY A 238 -33.92 -27.45 -48.35
N GLY A 239 -34.28 -27.15 -49.59
CA GLY A 239 -35.62 -26.68 -49.91
C GLY A 239 -35.80 -26.22 -51.35
N SER A 240 -35.76 -27.15 -52.31
CA SER A 240 -36.40 -26.99 -53.63
C SER A 240 -36.31 -28.25 -54.48
N THR A 241 -37.28 -29.16 -54.30
CA THR A 241 -38.10 -29.81 -55.34
C THR A 241 -39.17 -30.69 -54.70
#